data_AF-A0AAQ3DMV6-F1
#
_entry.id   AF-A0AAQ3DMV6-F1
#
_cell.length_a   1.000
_cell.length_b   1.000
_cell.length_c   1.000
_cell.angle_alpha   90.00
_cell.angle_beta   90.00
_cell.angle_gamma   90.00
#
_symmetry.space_group_name_H-M   'P 1'
#
loop_
_entity.id
_entity.type
_entity.pdbx_description
1 polymer ?
#
loop_
_entity_poly.entity_id
_entity_poly.type
_entity_poly.pdbx_seq_one_letter_code
_entity_poly.pdbx_strand_id
1 'polypeptide(L)'
;MEMNSLSVYLITTVVFGVLLIGLWILGLWMEGFKLKTFTIKNITIIGTLVALSVILSYVVNRNFLQILGSRITLGYFVNFLIGMIFGPLAGILAGIATDLIGTMIVGAGGWHIGFVFAKCLLGFLGSLVFIFKNNKHWVWLMIWAYAIGLFIVIFIIHPISFATVGGPSLAVAYSVTKFIVYPVELVLYPLLTYTSIRVIYILIKKDLNSKNKQWILRNDTVLF
;
A
#
# COMPACT_ATOMS: atom_id res chain seq x y z
N MET A 1 35.68 8.79 4.87
CA MET A 1 35.13 8.06 6.02
C MET A 1 34.09 7.11 5.46
N GLU A 2 34.47 5.87 5.14
CA GLU A 2 33.49 4.87 4.68
C GLU A 2 32.58 4.56 5.87
N MET A 3 31.32 4.95 5.79
CA MET A 3 30.34 4.51 6.79
C MET A 3 30.24 2.99 6.74
N ASN A 4 30.39 2.35 7.90
CA ASN A 4 30.15 0.91 8.03
C ASN A 4 28.74 0.57 7.52
N SER A 5 28.58 -0.52 6.76
CA SER A 5 27.30 -0.97 6.19
C SER A 5 26.21 -1.11 7.25
N LEU A 6 26.58 -1.52 8.47
CA LEU A 6 25.69 -1.58 9.63
C LEU A 6 25.17 -0.19 10.04
N SER A 7 26.03 0.82 10.03
CA SER A 7 25.65 2.20 10.37
C SER A 7 24.67 2.78 9.35
N VAL A 8 24.90 2.51 8.06
CA VAL A 8 23.98 2.94 6.99
C VAL A 8 22.60 2.28 7.16
N TYR A 9 22.56 0.97 7.39
CA TYR A 9 21.30 0.23 7.63
C TYR A 9 20.52 0.78 8.83
N LEU A 10 21.18 1.05 9.95
CA LEU A 10 20.53 1.60 11.13
C LEU A 10 19.96 3.00 10.88
N ILE A 11 20.73 3.87 10.21
CA ILE A 11 20.28 5.23 9.90
C ILE A 11 19.07 5.20 8.97
N THR A 12 19.09 4.42 7.89
CA THR A 12 17.95 4.32 6.97
C THR A 12 16.73 3.72 7.66
N THR A 13 16.93 2.74 8.53
CA THR A 13 15.86 2.14 9.34
C THR A 13 15.21 3.17 10.25
N VAL A 14 16.00 3.98 10.96
CA VAL A 14 15.48 5.06 11.81
C VAL A 14 14.75 6.11 10.99
N VAL A 15 15.30 6.54 9.85
CA VAL A 15 14.66 7.52 8.96
C VAL A 15 13.29 7.01 8.50
N PHE A 16 13.20 5.78 7.99
CA PHE A 16 11.90 5.22 7.59
C PHE A 16 10.95 4.99 8.77
N GLY A 17 11.47 4.69 9.96
CA GLY A 17 10.69 4.62 11.19
C GLY A 17 10.05 5.96 11.54
N VAL A 18 10.81 7.05 11.49
CA VAL A 18 10.31 8.40 11.70
C VAL A 18 9.27 8.77 10.63
N LEU A 19 9.52 8.45 9.36
CA LEU A 19 8.56 8.68 8.28
C LEU A 19 7.26 7.89 8.49
N LEU A 20 7.35 6.64 8.94
CA LEU A 20 6.19 5.81 9.25
C LEU A 20 5.35 6.40 10.40
N ILE A 21 5.99 6.88 11.46
CA ILE A 21 5.31 7.57 12.56
C ILE A 21 4.67 8.87 12.06
N GLY A 22 5.37 9.64 11.23
CA GLY A 22 4.82 10.85 10.61
C GLY A 22 3.58 10.55 9.77
N LEU A 23 3.63 9.49 8.95
CA LEU A 23 2.50 9.02 8.15
C LEU A 23 1.32 8.59 9.03
N TRP A 24 1.58 7.93 10.16
CA TRP A 24 0.56 7.56 11.15
C TRP A 24 -0.12 8.78 11.76
N ILE A 25 0.66 9.78 12.19
CA ILE A 25 0.14 11.03 12.76
C ILE A 25 -0.70 11.79 11.74
N LEU A 26 -0.23 11.89 10.48
CA LEU A 26 -0.99 12.50 9.40
C LEU A 26 -2.31 11.75 9.14
N GLY A 27 -2.29 10.41 9.15
CA GLY A 27 -3.49 9.59 9.05
C GLY A 27 -4.50 9.85 10.18
N LEU A 28 -4.02 9.94 11.43
CA LEU A 28 -4.85 10.27 12.59
C LEU A 28 -5.47 11.66 12.43
N TRP A 29 -4.69 12.64 12.01
CA TRP A 29 -5.16 14.01 11.78
C TRP A 29 -6.23 14.07 10.69
N MET A 30 -6.05 13.33 9.59
CA MET A 30 -7.03 13.24 8.48
C MET A 30 -8.36 12.59 8.88
N GLU A 31 -8.33 11.66 9.83
CA GLU A 31 -9.52 11.05 10.45
C GLU A 31 -10.09 11.87 11.63
N GLY A 32 -9.49 13.04 11.92
CA GLY A 32 -9.92 13.91 13.01
C GLY A 32 -9.76 13.28 14.38
N PHE A 33 -8.75 12.41 14.56
CA PHE A 33 -8.48 11.63 15.78
C PHE A 33 -9.65 10.74 16.23
N LYS A 34 -10.52 10.34 15.30
CA LYS A 34 -11.68 9.47 15.59
C LYS A 34 -11.54 8.17 14.83
N LEU A 35 -11.40 7.06 15.56
CA LEU A 35 -11.30 5.69 15.03
C LEU A 35 -12.68 5.13 14.57
N LYS A 36 -13.49 5.94 13.88
CA LYS A 36 -14.86 5.57 13.47
C LYS A 36 -14.90 4.44 12.45
N THR A 37 -13.78 4.19 11.78
CA THR A 37 -13.58 3.19 10.74
C THR A 37 -13.35 1.78 11.30
N PHE A 38 -13.11 1.63 12.61
CA PHE A 38 -12.82 0.34 13.25
C PHE A 38 -14.04 -0.26 13.96
N THR A 39 -15.04 -0.67 13.18
CA THR A 39 -16.10 -1.57 13.67
C THR A 39 -15.65 -3.03 13.54
N ILE A 40 -16.25 -3.94 14.31
CA ILE A 40 -15.94 -5.39 14.24
C ILE A 40 -16.03 -5.88 12.78
N LYS A 41 -17.10 -5.51 12.08
CA LYS A 41 -17.31 -5.86 10.67
C LYS A 41 -16.17 -5.34 9.78
N ASN A 42 -15.80 -4.07 9.94
CA ASN A 42 -14.74 -3.47 9.13
C ASN A 42 -13.39 -4.12 9.39
N ILE A 43 -13.06 -4.41 10.66
CA ILE A 43 -11.83 -5.11 11.03
C ILE A 43 -11.78 -6.48 10.36
N THR A 44 -12.90 -7.23 10.37
CA THR A 44 -12.98 -8.52 9.68
C THR A 44 -12.74 -8.38 8.18
N ILE A 45 -13.38 -7.41 7.51
CA ILE A 45 -13.17 -7.20 6.07
C ILE A 45 -11.73 -6.78 5.77
N ILE A 46 -11.16 -5.85 6.55
CA ILE A 46 -9.77 -5.42 6.43
C ILE A 46 -8.84 -6.63 6.62
N GLY A 47 -9.06 -7.46 7.65
CA GLY A 47 -8.29 -8.67 7.90
C GLY A 47 -8.33 -9.65 6.73
N THR A 48 -9.51 -9.90 6.15
CA THR A 48 -9.66 -10.73 4.96
C THR A 48 -8.91 -10.15 3.75
N LEU A 49 -8.97 -8.83 3.54
CA LEU A 49 -8.25 -8.17 2.45
C LEU A 49 -6.73 -8.16 2.69
N VAL A 50 -6.26 -8.04 3.93
CA VAL A 50 -4.84 -8.19 4.28
C VAL A 50 -4.38 -9.61 3.97
N ALA A 51 -5.14 -10.63 4.37
CA ALA A 51 -4.82 -12.02 4.05
C ALA A 51 -4.74 -12.24 2.53
N LEU A 52 -5.68 -11.68 1.77
CA LEU A 52 -5.64 -11.69 0.31
C LEU A 52 -4.39 -10.99 -0.24
N SER A 53 -4.04 -9.81 0.28
CA SER A 53 -2.85 -9.06 -0.12
C SER A 53 -1.56 -9.87 0.11
N VAL A 54 -1.47 -10.57 1.24
CA VAL A 54 -0.36 -11.46 1.57
C VAL A 54 -0.28 -12.63 0.59
N ILE A 55 -1.37 -13.34 0.36
CA ILE A 55 -1.40 -14.48 -0.58
C ILE A 55 -1.00 -14.03 -1.99
N LEU A 56 -1.53 -12.90 -2.46
CA LEU A 56 -1.19 -12.36 -3.77
C LEU A 56 0.28 -11.92 -3.87
N SER A 57 0.83 -11.30 -2.83
CA SER A 57 2.20 -10.78 -2.82
C SER A 57 3.26 -11.86 -2.69
N TYR A 58 2.97 -12.95 -1.99
CA TYR A 58 3.97 -13.91 -1.54
C TYR A 58 3.76 -15.33 -2.08
N VAL A 59 2.52 -15.77 -2.24
CA VAL A 59 2.21 -17.12 -2.74
C VAL A 59 2.08 -17.10 -4.27
N VAL A 60 1.23 -16.21 -4.79
CA VAL A 60 0.93 -16.13 -6.23
C VAL A 60 2.11 -15.54 -7.01
N ASN A 61 2.68 -14.45 -6.51
CA ASN A 61 3.81 -13.75 -7.14
C ASN A 61 5.06 -14.64 -7.31
N ARG A 62 5.33 -15.58 -6.38
CA ARG A 62 6.54 -16.40 -6.44
C ARG A 62 6.52 -17.40 -7.60
N ASN A 63 5.32 -17.85 -8.01
CA ASN A 63 5.16 -19.01 -8.88
C ASN A 63 4.55 -18.70 -10.26
N PHE A 64 3.78 -17.62 -10.43
CA PHE A 64 2.94 -17.47 -11.63
C PHE A 64 3.08 -16.14 -12.38
N LEU A 65 3.45 -15.04 -11.72
CA LEU A 65 3.45 -13.70 -12.31
C LEU A 65 4.86 -13.13 -12.38
N GLN A 66 5.60 -13.55 -13.42
CA GLN A 66 6.91 -13.01 -13.76
C GLN A 66 6.91 -12.47 -15.18
N ILE A 67 7.31 -11.21 -15.34
CA ILE A 67 7.59 -10.60 -16.65
C ILE A 67 9.10 -10.40 -16.72
N LEU A 68 9.76 -11.06 -17.68
CA LEU A 68 11.20 -10.95 -17.90
C LEU A 68 12.04 -11.23 -16.63
N GLY A 69 11.63 -12.24 -15.84
CA GLY A 69 12.27 -12.59 -14.57
C GLY A 69 11.96 -11.65 -13.40
N SER A 70 11.23 -10.55 -13.64
CA SER A 70 10.79 -9.60 -12.63
C SER A 70 9.39 -9.93 -12.13
N ARG A 71 9.24 -9.93 -10.81
CA ARG A 71 8.03 -10.35 -10.09
C ARG A 71 7.01 -9.20 -9.98
N ILE A 72 5.73 -9.47 -10.24
CA ILE A 72 4.64 -8.50 -10.07
C ILE A 72 3.94 -8.70 -8.74
N THR A 73 4.02 -7.70 -7.87
CA THR A 73 3.48 -7.79 -6.50
C THR A 73 2.03 -7.32 -6.45
N LEU A 74 1.10 -8.22 -6.79
CA LEU A 74 -0.34 -7.93 -6.82
C LEU A 74 -0.93 -7.44 -5.49
N GLY A 75 -0.34 -7.73 -4.33
CA GLY A 75 -0.92 -7.23 -3.07
C GLY A 75 -0.89 -5.71 -2.91
N TYR A 76 -0.10 -4.98 -3.71
CA TYR A 76 -0.09 -3.51 -3.68
C TYR A 76 -1.44 -2.90 -4.05
N PHE A 77 -2.14 -3.44 -5.05
CA PHE A 77 -3.46 -2.90 -5.39
C PHE A 77 -4.47 -3.15 -4.26
N VAL A 78 -4.38 -4.29 -3.58
CA VAL A 78 -5.27 -4.60 -2.45
C VAL A 78 -5.00 -3.66 -1.28
N ASN A 79 -3.72 -3.38 -0.97
CA ASN A 79 -3.39 -2.49 0.14
C ASN A 79 -3.86 -1.05 -0.11
N PHE A 80 -3.68 -0.58 -1.35
CA PHE A 80 -4.22 0.71 -1.80
C PHE A 80 -5.76 0.73 -1.72
N LEU A 81 -6.42 -0.33 -2.17
CA LEU A 81 -7.88 -0.49 -2.12
C LEU A 81 -8.41 -0.43 -0.68
N ILE A 82 -7.73 -1.05 0.29
CA ILE A 82 -8.10 -0.97 1.71
C ILE A 82 -8.10 0.49 2.17
N GLY A 83 -7.02 1.23 1.90
CA GLY A 83 -6.96 2.64 2.30
C GLY A 83 -7.98 3.53 1.60
N MET A 84 -8.27 3.23 0.33
CA MET A 84 -9.29 3.93 -0.43
C MET A 84 -10.71 3.73 0.14
N ILE A 85 -11.00 2.55 0.68
CA ILE A 85 -12.33 2.21 1.21
C ILE A 85 -12.50 2.60 2.67
N PHE A 86 -11.51 2.26 3.49
CA PHE A 86 -11.58 2.34 4.95
C PHE A 86 -10.82 3.52 5.55
N GLY A 87 -10.03 4.25 4.75
CA GLY A 87 -9.35 5.47 5.17
C GLY A 87 -7.86 5.28 5.46
N PRO A 88 -7.16 6.37 5.81
CA PRO A 88 -5.70 6.40 5.93
C PRO A 88 -5.19 5.43 7.00
N LEU A 89 -5.81 5.36 8.19
CA LEU A 89 -5.32 4.50 9.27
C LEU A 89 -5.47 3.02 8.93
N ALA A 90 -6.59 2.65 8.33
CA ALA A 90 -6.81 1.29 7.85
C ALA A 90 -5.79 0.89 6.78
N GLY A 91 -5.48 1.79 5.84
CA GLY A 91 -4.46 1.56 4.82
C GLY A 91 -3.05 1.40 5.39
N ILE A 92 -2.68 2.20 6.39
CA ILE A 92 -1.39 2.11 7.08
C ILE A 92 -1.28 0.79 7.86
N LEU A 93 -2.29 0.47 8.69
CA LEU A 93 -2.32 -0.79 9.45
C LEU A 93 -2.29 -2.01 8.54
N ALA A 94 -3.03 -1.98 7.43
CA ALA A 94 -3.01 -3.05 6.45
C ALA A 94 -1.62 -3.22 5.82
N GLY A 95 -0.89 -2.12 5.57
CA GLY A 95 0.48 -2.16 5.09
C GLY A 95 1.44 -2.81 6.08
N ILE A 96 1.35 -2.43 7.37
CA ILE A 96 2.13 -3.03 8.45
C ILE A 96 1.83 -4.54 8.54
N ALA A 97 0.55 -4.91 8.63
CA ALA A 97 0.14 -6.30 8.76
C ALA A 97 0.56 -7.15 7.56
N THR A 98 0.39 -6.63 6.34
CA THR A 98 0.79 -7.32 5.10
C THR A 98 2.30 -7.57 5.06
N ASP A 99 3.12 -6.63 5.56
CA ASP A 99 4.56 -6.84 5.58
C ASP A 99 5.01 -7.82 6.66
N LEU A 100 4.53 -7.66 7.88
CA LEU A 100 4.89 -8.54 8.99
C LEU A 100 4.48 -9.98 8.70
N ILE A 101 3.23 -10.22 8.31
CA ILE A 101 2.74 -11.57 8.01
C ILE A 101 3.47 -12.13 6.79
N GLY A 102 3.65 -11.32 5.76
CA GLY A 102 4.32 -11.74 4.53
C GLY A 102 5.78 -12.16 4.72
N THR A 103 6.51 -11.39 5.52
CA THR A 103 7.92 -11.68 5.85
C THR A 103 8.07 -12.93 6.72
N MET A 104 7.09 -13.20 7.60
CA MET A 104 7.03 -14.45 8.36
C MET A 104 6.80 -15.69 7.47
N ILE A 105 6.01 -15.58 6.39
CA ILE A 105 5.69 -16.72 5.51
C ILE A 105 6.86 -17.11 4.61
N VAL A 106 7.54 -16.14 3.98
CA VAL A 106 8.56 -16.42 2.97
C VAL A 106 9.97 -16.57 3.55
N GLY A 107 10.15 -16.18 4.82
CA GLY A 107 11.45 -16.00 5.43
C GLY A 107 12.06 -14.67 4.97
N ALA A 108 12.48 -13.84 5.94
CA ALA A 108 13.10 -12.56 5.63
C ALA A 108 14.51 -12.81 5.05
N GLY A 109 14.66 -12.72 3.73
CA GLY A 109 15.96 -12.57 3.05
C GLY A 109 16.62 -11.22 3.34
N GLY A 110 16.37 -10.65 4.53
CA GLY A 110 16.62 -9.28 4.93
C GLY A 110 15.33 -8.49 5.15
N TRP A 111 15.07 -8.12 6.41
CA TRP A 111 13.95 -7.25 6.80
C TRP A 111 14.45 -5.80 6.98
N HIS A 112 13.67 -4.82 6.53
CA HIS A 112 13.97 -3.39 6.68
C HIS A 112 12.68 -2.58 6.76
N ILE A 113 12.64 -1.57 7.63
CA ILE A 113 11.45 -0.73 7.85
C ILE A 113 11.02 0.00 6.56
N GLY A 114 11.94 0.27 5.64
CA GLY A 114 11.60 0.86 4.34
C GLY A 114 10.61 0.01 3.52
N PHE A 115 10.65 -1.33 3.62
CA PHE A 115 9.67 -2.19 2.95
C PHE A 115 8.28 -2.10 3.60
N VAL A 116 8.23 -1.99 4.93
CA VAL A 116 6.99 -1.75 5.68
C VAL A 116 6.40 -0.39 5.27
N PHE A 117 7.25 0.64 5.27
CA PHE A 117 6.88 2.00 4.92
C PHE A 117 6.34 2.10 3.49
N ALA A 118 6.97 1.42 2.52
CA ALA A 118 6.48 1.38 1.13
C ALA A 118 5.03 0.89 1.03
N LYS A 119 4.69 -0.20 1.75
CA LYS A 119 3.31 -0.72 1.77
C LYS A 119 2.35 0.25 2.46
N CYS A 120 2.76 0.80 3.60
CA CYS A 120 1.96 1.79 4.34
C CYS A 120 1.69 3.03 3.50
N LEU A 121 2.69 3.52 2.76
CA LEU A 121 2.57 4.67 1.87
C LEU A 121 1.52 4.41 0.78
N LEU A 122 1.54 3.24 0.13
CA LEU A 122 0.53 2.90 -0.88
C LEU A 122 -0.87 2.82 -0.28
N GLY A 123 -1.02 2.21 0.91
CA GLY A 123 -2.31 2.20 1.61
C GLY A 123 -2.79 3.60 1.95
N PHE A 124 -1.91 4.46 2.46
CA PHE A 124 -2.22 5.85 2.76
C PHE A 124 -2.61 6.65 1.51
N LEU A 125 -1.87 6.53 0.41
CA LEU A 125 -2.17 7.21 -0.86
C LEU A 125 -3.54 6.79 -1.41
N GLY A 126 -3.96 5.55 -1.20
CA GLY A 126 -5.31 5.09 -1.54
C GLY A 126 -6.39 5.92 -0.87
N SER A 127 -6.21 6.31 0.39
CA SER A 127 -7.16 7.15 1.10
C SER A 127 -7.29 8.57 0.53
N LEU A 128 -6.24 9.09 -0.11
CA LEU A 128 -6.25 10.44 -0.67
C LEU A 128 -7.17 10.57 -1.88
N VAL A 129 -7.54 9.47 -2.53
CA VAL A 129 -8.44 9.46 -3.71
C VAL A 129 -9.78 10.13 -3.42
N PHE A 130 -10.31 9.95 -2.21
CA PHE A 130 -11.60 10.50 -1.77
C PHE A 130 -11.46 11.65 -0.75
N ILE A 131 -10.30 12.31 -0.70
CA ILE A 131 -10.09 13.44 0.23
C ILE A 131 -10.91 14.68 -0.18
N PHE A 132 -11.07 14.90 -1.48
CA PHE A 132 -11.73 16.09 -2.02
C PHE A 132 -13.25 15.95 -1.98
N LYS A 133 -13.93 17.07 -1.67
CA LYS A 133 -15.39 17.14 -1.47
C LYS A 133 -16.21 16.71 -2.69
N ASN A 134 -15.64 16.76 -3.89
CA ASN A 134 -16.33 16.35 -5.11
C ASN A 134 -15.66 15.11 -5.71
N ASN A 135 -16.41 14.00 -5.73
CA ASN A 135 -15.92 12.72 -6.23
C ASN A 135 -15.90 12.63 -7.77
N LYS A 136 -16.19 13.71 -8.52
CA LYS A 136 -16.28 13.69 -9.99
C LYS A 136 -15.05 13.14 -10.72
N HIS A 137 -13.85 13.33 -10.17
CA HIS A 137 -12.58 12.96 -10.81
C HIS A 137 -11.80 11.89 -10.04
N TRP A 138 -12.48 11.07 -9.23
CA TRP A 138 -11.85 10.08 -8.37
C TRP A 138 -10.98 9.06 -9.15
N VAL A 139 -11.41 8.65 -10.35
CA VAL A 139 -10.64 7.70 -11.19
C VAL A 139 -9.29 8.31 -11.61
N TRP A 140 -9.28 9.59 -12.00
CA TRP A 140 -8.05 10.29 -12.36
C TRP A 140 -7.13 10.46 -11.15
N LEU A 141 -7.69 10.82 -10.00
CA LEU A 141 -6.92 10.91 -8.75
C LEU A 141 -6.33 9.55 -8.35
N MET A 142 -7.07 8.46 -8.53
CA MET A 142 -6.57 7.10 -8.31
C MET A 142 -5.40 6.77 -9.22
N ILE A 143 -5.50 7.04 -10.53
CA ILE A 143 -4.41 6.80 -11.49
C ILE A 143 -3.16 7.60 -11.12
N TRP A 144 -3.32 8.89 -10.80
CA TRP A 144 -2.21 9.74 -10.37
C TRP A 144 -1.59 9.30 -9.04
N ALA A 145 -2.41 8.90 -8.07
CA ALA A 145 -1.93 8.36 -6.80
C ALA A 145 -1.14 7.06 -6.98
N TYR A 146 -1.56 6.18 -7.90
CA TYR A 146 -0.77 5.02 -8.29
C TYR A 146 0.53 5.40 -8.99
N ALA A 147 0.49 6.30 -9.98
CA ALA A 147 1.68 6.71 -10.71
C ALA A 147 2.75 7.28 -9.78
N ILE A 148 2.37 8.24 -8.92
CA ILE A 148 3.29 8.87 -7.97
C ILE A 148 3.72 7.87 -6.89
N GLY A 149 2.76 7.12 -6.32
CA GLY A 149 3.02 6.19 -5.23
C GLY A 149 3.94 5.04 -5.63
N LEU A 150 3.65 4.39 -6.74
CA LEU A 150 4.48 3.31 -7.27
C LEU A 150 5.85 3.83 -7.69
N PHE A 151 5.94 5.01 -8.28
CA PHE A 151 7.23 5.61 -8.63
C PHE A 151 8.11 5.80 -7.39
N ILE A 152 7.57 6.42 -6.34
CA ILE A 152 8.29 6.63 -5.08
C ILE A 152 8.70 5.29 -4.45
N VAL A 153 7.79 4.32 -4.41
CA VAL A 153 8.06 3.00 -3.83
C VAL A 153 9.16 2.27 -4.60
N ILE A 154 9.04 2.20 -5.92
CA ILE A 154 9.90 1.36 -6.77
C ILE A 154 11.27 1.99 -7.02
N PHE A 155 11.34 3.31 -7.20
CA PHE A 155 12.58 3.99 -7.60
C PHE A 155 13.26 4.73 -6.46
N ILE A 156 12.62 4.93 -5.31
CA ILE A 156 13.21 5.63 -4.16
C ILE A 156 13.30 4.71 -2.95
N ILE A 157 12.16 4.22 -2.44
CA ILE A 157 12.13 3.50 -1.15
C ILE A 157 12.78 2.12 -1.25
N HIS A 158 12.42 1.35 -2.27
CA HIS A 158 12.95 0.00 -2.45
C HIS A 158 14.43 -0.03 -2.78
N PRO A 159 14.97 0.81 -3.70
CA PRO A 159 16.41 0.77 -3.99
C PRO A 159 17.25 1.14 -2.77
N ILE A 160 16.83 2.12 -1.95
CA ILE A 160 17.49 2.43 -0.68
C ILE A 160 17.44 1.22 0.26
N SER A 161 16.27 0.59 0.39
CA SER A 161 16.09 -0.57 1.27
C SER A 161 16.92 -1.78 0.81
N PHE A 162 16.92 -2.11 -0.48
CA PHE A 162 17.74 -3.20 -1.02
C PHE A 162 19.24 -2.92 -0.91
N ALA A 163 19.67 -1.67 -1.14
CA ALA A 163 21.07 -1.27 -1.01
C ALA A 163 21.58 -1.48 0.42
N THR A 164 20.75 -1.17 1.42
CA THR A 164 21.12 -1.32 2.83
C THR A 164 21.08 -2.77 3.33
N VAL A 165 20.21 -3.60 2.75
CA VAL A 165 20.00 -4.98 3.20
C VAL A 165 20.96 -5.97 2.56
N GLY A 166 21.22 -5.85 1.26
CA GLY A 166 22.08 -6.80 0.55
C GLY A 166 23.01 -6.16 -0.48
N GLY A 167 23.23 -4.85 -0.36
CA GLY A 167 24.26 -4.11 -1.08
C GLY A 167 23.79 -3.42 -2.37
N PRO A 168 24.61 -2.51 -2.92
CA PRO A 168 24.24 -1.69 -4.08
C PRO A 168 23.91 -2.51 -5.34
N SER A 169 24.53 -3.66 -5.53
CA SER A 169 24.29 -4.55 -6.68
C SER A 169 22.86 -5.06 -6.73
N LEU A 170 22.29 -5.44 -5.58
CA LEU A 170 20.88 -5.86 -5.50
C LEU A 170 19.92 -4.72 -5.77
N ALA A 171 20.23 -3.52 -5.30
CA ALA A 171 19.41 -2.33 -5.58
C ALA A 171 19.35 -2.03 -7.07
N VAL A 172 20.49 -2.05 -7.76
CA VAL A 172 20.56 -1.83 -9.22
C VAL A 172 19.80 -2.92 -9.97
N ALA A 173 19.99 -4.20 -9.62
CA ALA A 173 19.27 -5.31 -10.24
C ALA A 173 17.75 -5.17 -10.07
N TYR A 174 17.29 -4.78 -8.87
CA TYR A 174 15.88 -4.52 -8.60
C TYR A 174 15.34 -3.34 -9.44
N SER A 175 16.06 -2.21 -9.47
CA SER A 175 15.61 -1.02 -10.20
C SER A 175 15.50 -1.25 -11.71
N VAL A 176 16.47 -1.92 -12.33
CA VAL A 176 16.47 -2.20 -13.77
C VAL A 176 15.29 -3.10 -14.15
N THR A 177 15.09 -4.18 -13.40
CA THR A 177 13.98 -5.11 -13.66
C THR A 177 12.62 -4.49 -13.41
N LYS A 178 12.51 -3.55 -12.47
CA LYS A 178 11.28 -2.83 -12.19
C LYS A 178 10.98 -1.68 -13.13
N PHE A 179 11.98 -1.11 -13.81
CA PHE A 179 11.75 -0.11 -14.83
C PHE A 179 10.85 -0.64 -15.96
N ILE A 180 11.02 -1.92 -16.33
CA ILE A 180 10.22 -2.57 -17.38
C ILE A 180 8.83 -2.96 -16.87
N VAL A 181 8.72 -3.37 -15.61
CA VAL A 181 7.46 -3.83 -15.01
C VAL A 181 6.57 -2.66 -14.57
N TYR A 182 7.14 -1.52 -14.22
CA TYR A 182 6.40 -0.35 -13.71
C TYR A 182 5.27 0.12 -14.64
N PRO A 183 5.44 0.28 -15.97
CA PRO A 183 4.35 0.63 -16.86
C PRO A 183 3.21 -0.40 -16.86
N VAL A 184 3.53 -1.69 -16.71
CA VAL A 184 2.54 -2.76 -16.62
C VAL A 184 1.75 -2.65 -15.33
N GLU A 185 2.43 -2.45 -14.19
CA GLU A 185 1.79 -2.25 -12.88
C GLU A 185 0.90 -0.99 -12.87
N LEU A 186 1.31 0.07 -13.58
CA LEU A 186 0.57 1.33 -13.70
C LEU A 186 -0.73 1.19 -14.49
N VAL A 187 -0.84 0.21 -15.39
CA VAL A 187 -2.11 -0.11 -16.07
C VAL A 187 -2.91 -1.12 -15.25
N LEU A 188 -2.25 -2.16 -14.75
CA LEU A 188 -2.88 -3.29 -14.09
C LEU A 188 -3.51 -2.89 -12.75
N TYR A 189 -2.81 -2.15 -11.88
CA TYR A 189 -3.31 -1.87 -10.53
C TYR A 189 -4.52 -0.93 -10.53
N PRO A 190 -4.57 0.18 -11.30
CA PRO A 190 -5.79 0.98 -11.43
C PRO A 190 -6.97 0.18 -11.97
N LEU A 191 -6.75 -0.68 -12.97
CA LEU A 191 -7.82 -1.53 -13.54
C LEU A 191 -8.40 -2.48 -12.50
N LEU A 192 -7.55 -3.23 -11.78
CA LEU A 192 -7.96 -4.14 -10.72
C LEU A 192 -8.66 -3.40 -9.57
N THR A 193 -8.19 -2.20 -9.26
CA THR A 193 -8.80 -1.36 -8.22
C THR A 193 -10.18 -0.89 -8.63
N TYR A 194 -10.35 -0.43 -9.87
CA TYR A 194 -11.63 0.03 -10.42
C TYR A 194 -12.69 -1.06 -10.49
N THR A 195 -12.32 -2.29 -10.86
CA THR A 195 -13.26 -3.42 -10.87
C THR A 195 -13.60 -3.85 -9.45
N SER A 196 -12.62 -3.93 -8.56
CA SER A 196 -12.81 -4.36 -7.17
C SER A 196 -13.66 -3.38 -6.36
N ILE A 197 -13.44 -2.07 -6.51
CA ILE A 197 -14.18 -1.05 -5.77
C ILE A 197 -15.67 -1.10 -6.12
N ARG A 198 -16.06 -1.39 -7.38
CA ARG A 198 -17.47 -1.55 -7.77
C ARG A 198 -18.13 -2.68 -7.00
N VAL A 199 -17.46 -3.83 -6.87
CA VAL A 199 -17.97 -5.00 -6.14
C VAL A 199 -18.08 -4.68 -4.65
N ILE A 200 -17.03 -4.12 -4.04
CA ILE A 200 -17.03 -3.84 -2.61
C ILE A 200 -18.02 -2.72 -2.26
N TYR A 201 -18.18 -1.73 -3.14
CA TYR A 201 -19.18 -0.67 -2.96
C TYR A 201 -20.60 -1.23 -2.88
N ILE A 202 -20.95 -2.22 -3.71
CA ILE A 202 -22.26 -2.90 -3.63
C ILE A 202 -22.45 -3.57 -2.26
N LEU A 203 -21.39 -4.17 -1.71
CA LEU A 203 -21.43 -4.83 -0.40
C LEU A 203 -21.56 -3.83 0.76
N ILE A 204 -20.89 -2.68 0.67
CA ILE A 204 -20.89 -1.64 1.72
C ILE A 204 -22.16 -0.79 1.68
N LYS A 205 -22.68 -0.46 0.48
CA LYS A 205 -23.86 0.40 0.31
C LYS A 205 -25.11 -0.19 0.98
N LYS A 206 -25.22 -1.52 1.06
CA LYS A 206 -26.32 -2.20 1.76
C LYS A 206 -26.37 -1.92 3.27
N ASP A 207 -25.28 -1.36 3.84
CA ASP A 207 -25.11 -1.14 5.28
C ASP A 207 -25.10 0.36 5.67
N LEU A 208 -25.65 1.21 4.79
CA LEU A 208 -25.73 2.67 4.92
C LEU A 208 -26.46 3.18 6.19
N ASN A 209 -27.15 2.30 6.92
CA ASN A 209 -27.88 2.65 8.15
C ASN A 209 -26.99 2.74 9.41
N SER A 210 -25.69 2.43 9.33
CA SER A 210 -24.80 2.59 10.48
C SER A 210 -24.31 4.03 10.64
N LYS A 211 -24.25 4.53 11.89
CA LYS A 211 -23.72 5.87 12.25
C LYS A 211 -22.25 6.11 11.81
N ASN A 212 -21.57 5.08 11.31
CA ASN A 212 -20.16 5.11 10.88
C ASN A 212 -20.06 5.01 9.36
N LYS A 213 -20.16 6.16 8.67
CA LYS A 213 -19.88 6.23 7.23
C LYS A 213 -18.43 5.83 6.96
N GLN A 214 -18.23 4.89 6.04
CA GLN A 214 -16.91 4.50 5.55
C GLN A 214 -16.24 5.66 4.82
N TRP A 215 -14.91 5.62 4.69
CA TRP A 215 -14.12 6.68 4.08
C TRP A 215 -14.56 6.99 2.63
N ILE A 216 -14.81 5.97 1.83
CA ILE A 216 -15.33 6.09 0.46
C ILE A 216 -16.68 6.84 0.36
N LEU A 217 -17.48 6.86 1.44
CA LEU A 217 -18.79 7.52 1.50
C LEU A 217 -18.73 8.88 2.22
N ARG A 218 -17.53 9.43 2.46
CA ARG A 218 -17.33 10.68 3.21
C ARG A 218 -17.96 11.89 2.51
N ASN A 219 -17.89 11.95 1.17
CA ASN A 219 -18.25 13.11 0.35
C ASN A 219 -19.37 12.78 -0.66
N ASP A 220 -20.42 12.10 -0.21
CA ASP A 220 -21.58 11.61 -0.99
C ASP A 220 -21.30 10.35 -1.85
N THR A 221 -22.33 9.84 -2.53
CA THR A 221 -22.26 8.59 -3.30
C THR A 221 -21.28 8.69 -4.46
N VAL A 222 -20.37 7.72 -4.57
CA VAL A 222 -19.48 7.57 -5.72
C VAL A 222 -20.32 7.23 -6.95
N LEU A 223 -20.19 8.04 -8.01
CA LEU A 223 -20.74 7.77 -9.33
C LEU A 223 -19.75 6.85 -10.07
N PHE A 224 -20.26 5.69 -10.51
CA PHE A 224 -19.50 4.64 -11.17
C PHE A 224 -19.75 4.60 -12.67
#